data_AF-A0A9W9YMT8-F1
#
_entry.id   AF-A0A9W9YMT8-F1
#
_cell.length_a   1.000
_cell.length_b   1.000
_cell.length_c   1.000
_cell.angle_alpha   90.00
_cell.angle_beta   90.00
_cell.angle_gamma   90.00
#
_symmetry.space_group_name_H-M   'P 1'
#
loop_
_entity.id
_entity.type
_entity.pdbx_description
1 polymer ?
#
loop_
_entity_poly.entity_id
_entity_poly.type
_entity_poly.pdbx_seq_one_letter_code
_entity_poly.pdbx_strand_id
1 'polypeptide(L)'
;MTEYDRDWYLGTETDHDWQLSIMKEKPSLFSLGRDKGKGTYTSRVLTKQEIMAPVGCLNGECVRGQWASLALELLYFTNDDEERYSIQAHPTLLRNLTIQAADPPLGYPVYSSGAVSVPLVVPPL
;
A
#
# COMPACT_ATOMS: atom_id res chain seq x y z
N MET A 1 34.50 -11.38 -8.10
CA MET A 1 33.25 -10.60 -8.14
C MET A 1 33.37 -9.55 -7.06
N THR A 2 33.31 -8.28 -7.42
CA THR A 2 33.70 -7.20 -6.48
C THR A 2 32.64 -7.04 -5.39
N GLU A 3 33.03 -6.59 -4.20
CA GLU A 3 32.12 -6.32 -3.08
C GLU A 3 30.92 -5.43 -3.50
N TYR A 4 31.16 -4.50 -4.43
CA TYR A 4 30.15 -3.65 -5.04
C TYR A 4 29.06 -4.41 -5.81
N ASP A 5 29.41 -5.45 -6.57
CA ASP A 5 28.42 -6.23 -7.34
C ASP A 5 27.47 -7.00 -6.43
N ARG A 6 27.95 -7.37 -5.24
CA ARG A 6 27.15 -8.07 -4.22
C ARG A 6 26.26 -7.09 -3.47
N ASP A 7 26.82 -5.96 -3.01
CA ASP A 7 26.18 -5.14 -2.00
C ASP A 7 25.42 -3.93 -2.56
N TRP A 8 25.75 -3.51 -3.78
CA TRP A 8 25.18 -2.33 -4.43
C TRP A 8 24.42 -2.65 -5.70
N TYR A 9 23.33 -1.93 -5.91
CA TYR A 9 22.74 -1.71 -7.22
C TYR A 9 22.95 -0.27 -7.63
N LEU A 10 23.41 -0.02 -8.86
CA LEU A 10 23.57 1.32 -9.44
C LEU A 10 22.86 1.34 -10.80
N GLY A 11 21.83 2.16 -10.95
CA GLY A 11 21.09 2.23 -12.22
C GLY A 11 19.85 3.10 -12.17
N THR A 12 18.76 2.66 -12.77
CA THR A 12 17.48 3.37 -12.76
C THR A 12 16.40 2.52 -12.11
N GLU A 13 15.42 3.15 -11.44
CA GLU A 13 14.30 2.43 -10.80
C GLU A 13 13.41 1.67 -11.79
N THR A 14 13.50 1.99 -13.08
CA THR A 14 12.77 1.32 -14.17
C THR A 14 13.44 0.05 -14.68
N ASP A 15 14.70 -0.20 -14.30
CA ASP A 15 15.43 -1.37 -14.80
C ASP A 15 14.95 -2.67 -14.15
N HIS A 16 14.98 -3.76 -14.91
CA HIS A 16 14.67 -5.08 -14.37
C HIS A 16 15.65 -5.48 -13.24
N ASP A 17 16.91 -5.08 -13.38
CA ASP A 17 17.95 -5.37 -12.39
C ASP A 17 17.72 -4.66 -11.04
N TRP A 18 16.98 -3.55 -11.01
CA TRP A 18 16.54 -2.91 -9.77
C TRP A 18 15.62 -3.84 -8.99
N GLN A 19 14.61 -4.39 -9.66
CA GLN A 19 13.66 -5.35 -9.05
C GLN A 19 14.39 -6.61 -8.57
N LEU A 20 15.30 -7.15 -9.39
CA LEU A 20 16.11 -8.31 -9.00
C LEU A 20 17.00 -8.00 -7.79
N SER A 21 17.51 -6.77 -7.67
CA SER A 21 18.35 -6.36 -6.55
C SER A 21 17.57 -6.22 -5.24
N ILE A 22 16.30 -5.79 -5.31
CA ILE A 22 15.37 -5.80 -4.18
C ILE A 22 15.10 -7.25 -3.75
N MET A 23 14.78 -8.14 -4.70
CA MET A 23 14.48 -9.55 -4.41
C MET A 23 15.70 -10.31 -3.84
N LYS A 24 16.92 -9.89 -4.22
CA LYS A 24 18.19 -10.41 -3.66
C LYS A 24 18.59 -9.72 -2.35
N GLU A 25 17.76 -8.83 -1.84
CA GLU A 25 17.96 -8.09 -0.59
C GLU A 25 19.31 -7.36 -0.51
N LYS A 26 19.72 -6.73 -1.62
CA LYS A 26 20.97 -5.96 -1.63
C LYS A 26 20.95 -4.87 -0.55
N PRO A 27 22.02 -4.72 0.25
CA PRO A 27 22.12 -3.70 1.29
C PRO A 27 21.89 -2.28 0.81
N SER A 28 22.35 -1.94 -0.41
CA SER A 28 22.26 -0.58 -0.93
C SER A 28 21.76 -0.55 -2.37
N LEU A 29 20.81 0.33 -2.66
CA LEU A 29 20.37 0.62 -4.02
C LEU A 29 20.49 2.12 -4.31
N PHE A 30 21.17 2.46 -5.39
CA PHE A 30 21.28 3.81 -5.90
C PHE A 30 20.55 3.91 -7.24
N SER A 31 19.71 4.92 -7.37
CA SER A 31 19.05 5.26 -8.63
C SER A 31 19.37 6.69 -9.07
N LEU A 32 19.50 6.88 -10.38
CA LEU A 32 19.55 8.19 -11.02
C LEU A 32 18.41 8.31 -12.04
N GLY A 33 17.48 9.22 -11.78
CA GLY A 33 16.38 9.58 -12.68
C GLY A 33 16.64 10.91 -13.39
N ARG A 34 16.08 11.07 -14.59
CA ARG A 34 16.06 12.34 -15.33
C ARG A 34 14.64 12.70 -15.71
N ASP A 35 14.15 13.82 -15.20
CA ASP A 35 12.90 14.42 -15.66
C ASP A 35 13.16 15.20 -16.95
N LYS A 36 12.72 14.64 -18.08
CA LYS A 36 12.87 15.28 -19.41
C LYS A 36 12.04 16.55 -19.55
N GLY A 37 10.92 16.68 -18.82
CA GLY A 37 10.04 17.85 -18.89
C GLY A 37 10.57 19.05 -18.11
N LYS A 38 11.26 18.81 -17.00
CA LYS A 38 11.82 19.87 -16.13
C LYS A 38 13.34 20.04 -16.23
N GLY A 39 14.02 19.22 -17.04
CA GLY A 39 15.47 19.23 -17.18
C GLY A 39 16.23 18.91 -15.88
N THR A 40 15.57 18.29 -14.91
CA THR A 40 16.11 18.04 -13.57
C THR A 40 16.56 16.59 -13.43
N TYR A 41 17.63 16.35 -12.68
CA TYR A 41 18.10 15.01 -12.31
C TYR A 41 17.77 14.73 -10.85
N THR A 42 17.30 13.53 -10.55
CA THR A 42 17.03 13.07 -9.18
C THR A 42 17.90 11.87 -8.87
N SER A 43 18.60 11.91 -7.74
CA SER A 43 19.29 10.73 -7.20
C SER A 43 18.56 10.22 -5.97
N ARG A 44 18.51 8.90 -5.79
CA ARG A 44 18.02 8.26 -4.56
C ARG A 44 18.99 7.19 -4.11
N VAL A 45 19.15 7.09 -2.80
CA VAL A 45 19.88 5.99 -2.14
C VAL A 45 18.90 5.34 -1.18
N LEU A 46 18.72 4.03 -1.32
CA LEU A 46 18.02 3.18 -0.38
C LEU A 46 19.02 2.29 0.32
N THR A 47 18.86 2.15 1.64
CA THR A 47 19.70 1.26 2.45
C THR A 47 18.81 0.31 3.22
N LYS A 48 19.10 -0.99 3.13
CA LYS A 48 18.44 -2.02 3.93
C LYS A 48 18.86 -1.83 5.38
N GLN A 49 17.88 -1.67 6.25
CA GLN A 49 18.09 -1.52 7.68
C GLN A 49 17.09 -2.40 8.42
N GLU A 50 17.53 -2.98 9.52
CA GLU A 50 16.61 -3.57 10.48
C GLU A 50 15.90 -2.44 11.21
N ILE A 51 14.57 -2.47 11.19
CA ILE A 51 13.73 -1.51 11.92
C ILE A 51 12.87 -2.28 12.91
N MET A 52 12.69 -1.71 14.10
CA MET A 52 11.68 -2.19 15.04
C MET A 52 10.31 -1.73 14.53
N ALA A 53 9.54 -2.64 13.95
CA ALA A 53 8.19 -2.38 13.48
C ALA A 53 7.17 -2.91 14.51
N PRO A 54 6.39 -2.06 15.18
CA PRO A 54 5.30 -2.52 16.03
C PRO A 54 4.23 -3.18 15.17
N VAL A 55 3.87 -4.43 15.50
CA VAL A 55 2.80 -5.17 14.83
C VAL A 55 1.57 -5.17 15.72
N GLY A 56 0.44 -4.71 15.17
CA GLY A 56 -0.85 -4.73 15.83
C GLY A 56 -1.84 -5.62 15.07
N CYS A 57 -2.76 -6.25 15.80
CA CYS A 57 -3.87 -6.99 15.22
C CYS A 57 -5.18 -6.30 15.60
N LEU A 58 -6.05 -6.06 14.62
CA LEU A 58 -7.40 -5.56 14.82
C LEU A 58 -8.40 -6.69 14.65
N ASN A 59 -9.50 -6.62 15.41
CA ASN A 59 -10.62 -7.53 15.20
C ASN A 59 -11.26 -7.26 13.82
N GLY A 60 -11.35 -8.31 12.99
CA GLY A 60 -11.87 -8.20 11.63
C GLY A 60 -13.33 -7.75 11.54
N GLU A 61 -14.16 -8.07 12.55
CA GLU A 61 -15.55 -7.60 12.60
C GLU A 61 -15.63 -6.11 12.92
N CYS A 62 -14.73 -5.57 13.73
CA CYS A 62 -14.67 -4.12 13.97
C CYS A 62 -14.35 -3.36 12.68
N VAL A 63 -13.41 -3.89 11.88
CA VAL A 63 -13.04 -3.31 10.58
C VAL A 63 -14.22 -3.39 9.61
N ARG A 64 -14.84 -4.57 9.47
CA ARG A 64 -16.04 -4.75 8.63
C ARG A 64 -17.19 -3.84 9.05
N GLY A 65 -17.43 -3.70 10.36
CA GLY A 65 -18.44 -2.81 10.91
C GLY A 65 -18.18 -1.34 10.54
N GLN A 66 -16.93 -0.89 10.63
CA GLN A 66 -16.55 0.46 10.22
C GLN A 66 -16.80 0.70 8.73
N TRP A 67 -16.48 -0.27 7.87
CA TRP A 67 -16.72 -0.20 6.44
C TRP A 67 -18.21 -0.24 6.08
N ALA A 68 -18.99 -1.09 6.75
CA ALA A 68 -20.43 -1.16 6.57
C ALA A 68 -21.12 0.14 7.00
N SER A 69 -20.69 0.73 8.13
CA SER A 69 -21.19 2.03 8.59
C SER A 69 -20.89 3.14 7.57
N LEU A 70 -19.67 3.15 7.01
CA LEU A 70 -19.29 4.11 5.98
C LEU A 70 -20.09 3.93 4.68
N ALA A 71 -20.33 2.68 4.27
CA ALA A 71 -21.16 2.37 3.12
C ALA A 71 -22.61 2.84 3.32
N LEU A 72 -23.17 2.64 4.51
CA LEU A 72 -24.50 3.11 4.86
C LEU A 72 -24.58 4.65 4.76
N GLU A 73 -23.64 5.34 5.37
CA GLU A 73 -23.56 6.80 5.39
C GLU A 73 -23.48 7.39 3.97
N LEU A 74 -22.55 6.89 3.15
CA LEU A 74 -22.30 7.44 1.81
C LEU A 74 -23.37 7.03 0.79
N LEU A 75 -23.81 5.77 0.80
CA LEU A 75 -24.67 5.24 -0.27
C LEU A 75 -26.16 5.39 0.03
N TYR A 76 -26.56 5.35 1.30
CA TYR A 76 -27.98 5.29 1.68
C TYR A 76 -28.43 6.55 2.39
N PHE A 77 -27.61 7.13 3.25
CA PHE A 77 -27.93 8.41 3.89
C PHE A 77 -27.50 9.62 3.05
N THR A 78 -26.83 9.35 1.93
CA THR A 78 -26.38 10.36 0.97
C THR A 78 -25.67 11.52 1.67
N ASN A 79 -24.84 11.20 2.67
CA ASN A 79 -24.08 12.23 3.36
C ASN A 79 -23.12 12.87 2.35
N ASP A 80 -23.38 14.13 2.02
CA ASP A 80 -22.63 14.94 1.06
C ASP A 80 -21.61 15.85 1.75
N ASP A 81 -21.48 15.75 3.08
CA ASP A 81 -20.49 16.49 3.85
C ASP A 81 -19.08 16.14 3.38
N GLU A 82 -18.41 17.14 2.77
CA GLU A 82 -17.01 17.03 2.38
C GLU A 82 -16.10 16.85 3.61
N GLU A 83 -16.55 17.30 4.79
CA GLU A 83 -15.92 17.07 6.08
C GLU A 83 -16.24 15.65 6.57
N ARG A 84 -15.73 14.65 5.82
CA ARG A 84 -15.84 13.22 6.17
C ARG A 84 -15.56 13.03 7.65
N TYR A 85 -16.47 12.34 8.36
CA TYR A 85 -16.38 12.04 9.79
C TYR A 85 -14.92 11.84 10.23
N SER A 86 -14.48 12.63 11.23
CA SER A 86 -13.06 12.90 11.49
C SER A 86 -12.20 11.66 11.29
N ILE A 87 -11.24 11.79 10.38
CA ILE A 87 -10.21 10.78 10.12
C ILE A 87 -9.63 10.32 11.49
N GLN A 88 -9.44 11.24 12.44
CA GLN A 88 -8.91 10.95 13.77
C GLN A 88 -9.91 10.42 14.82
N ALA A 89 -11.17 10.16 14.49
CA ALA A 89 -12.22 9.86 15.48
C ALA A 89 -12.01 8.57 16.29
N HIS A 90 -11.32 7.56 15.73
CA HIS A 90 -11.07 6.28 16.42
C HIS A 90 -9.61 5.81 16.24
N PRO A 91 -8.67 6.34 17.03
CA PRO A 91 -7.26 5.97 16.95
C PRO A 91 -7.02 4.50 17.33
N THR A 92 -7.76 3.95 18.29
CA THR A 92 -7.62 2.53 18.71
C THR A 92 -7.99 1.54 17.61
N LEU A 93 -8.98 1.89 16.77
CA LEU A 93 -9.38 1.09 15.61
C LEU A 93 -8.61 1.46 14.34
N LEU A 94 -7.62 2.35 14.47
CA LEU A 94 -6.82 2.85 13.35
C LEU A 94 -7.70 3.26 12.16
N ARG A 95 -8.80 4.00 12.44
CA ARG A 95 -9.86 4.29 11.47
C ARG A 95 -9.34 4.80 10.13
N ASN A 96 -8.30 5.62 10.15
CA ASN A 96 -7.63 6.11 8.93
C ASN A 96 -7.12 4.98 8.07
N LEU A 97 -6.27 4.14 8.65
CA LEU A 97 -5.64 3.05 7.93
C LEU A 97 -6.69 2.04 7.45
N THR A 98 -7.70 1.76 8.28
CA THR A 98 -8.75 0.81 7.91
C THR A 98 -9.66 1.37 6.80
N ILE A 99 -10.03 2.64 6.81
CA ILE A 99 -10.82 3.25 5.72
C ILE A 99 -10.01 3.36 4.43
N GLN A 100 -8.74 3.74 4.51
CA GLN A 100 -7.87 3.78 3.34
C GLN A 100 -7.75 2.41 2.66
N ALA A 101 -7.72 1.34 3.47
CA ALA A 101 -7.65 -0.03 2.99
C ALA A 101 -8.97 -0.58 2.43
N ALA A 102 -10.10 0.12 2.59
CA ALA A 102 -11.37 -0.33 2.03
C ALA A 102 -11.36 -0.22 0.49
N ASP A 103 -12.05 -1.14 -0.19
CA ASP A 103 -12.16 -1.09 -1.65
C ASP A 103 -12.86 0.20 -2.14
N PRO A 104 -12.51 0.70 -3.34
CA PRO A 104 -13.27 1.77 -3.99
C PRO A 104 -14.76 1.38 -4.14
N PRO A 105 -15.72 2.31 -3.94
CA PRO A 105 -15.54 3.76 -3.80
C PRO A 105 -15.34 4.26 -2.36
N LEU A 106 -15.28 3.36 -1.37
CA LEU A 106 -15.25 3.74 0.05
C LEU A 106 -13.87 4.25 0.47
N GLY A 107 -12.83 3.51 0.09
CA GLY A 107 -11.43 3.81 0.38
C GLY A 107 -10.59 4.05 -0.87
N TYR A 108 -9.27 4.05 -0.66
CA TYR A 108 -8.26 4.26 -1.69
C TYR A 108 -7.04 3.37 -1.41
N PRO A 109 -7.18 2.05 -1.59
CA PRO A 109 -6.14 1.11 -1.23
C PRO A 109 -4.96 1.27 -2.20
N VAL A 110 -3.74 1.14 -1.68
CA VAL A 110 -2.50 1.20 -2.49
C VAL A 110 -2.50 0.11 -3.58
N TYR A 111 -3.11 -1.04 -3.29
CA TYR A 111 -3.32 -2.13 -4.21
C TYR A 111 -4.68 -2.77 -3.96
N SER A 112 -5.46 -2.96 -5.02
CA SER A 112 -6.68 -3.78 -5.00
C SER A 112 -6.54 -4.84 -6.10
N SER A 113 -6.74 -6.10 -5.74
CA SER A 113 -6.74 -7.20 -6.70
C SER A 113 -7.97 -7.17 -7.62
N GLY A 114 -8.95 -6.32 -7.33
CA GLY A 114 -10.28 -6.36 -7.94
C GLY A 114 -11.09 -7.59 -7.49
N ALA A 115 -12.27 -7.75 -8.08
CA ALA A 115 -13.16 -8.86 -7.77
C ALA A 115 -12.54 -10.18 -8.24
N VAL A 116 -12.32 -11.11 -7.31
CA VAL A 116 -11.89 -12.48 -7.60
C VAL A 116 -13.15 -13.35 -7.71
N SER A 117 -13.38 -13.94 -8.88
CA SER A 117 -14.45 -14.93 -9.04
C SER A 117 -14.06 -16.22 -8.32
N VAL A 118 -14.79 -16.56 -7.25
CA VAL A 118 -14.62 -17.84 -6.55
C VAL A 118 -15.65 -18.82 -7.12
N PRO A 119 -15.23 -19.91 -7.79
CA PRO A 119 -16.16 -20.92 -8.25
C PRO A 119 -16.85 -21.58 -7.05
N LEU A 120 -18.17 -21.47 -6.99
CA LEU A 120 -18.97 -22.18 -6.01
C LEU A 120 -18.97 -23.66 -6.40
N VAL A 121 -18.22 -24.50 -5.68
CA VAL A 121 -18.39 -25.95 -5.77
C VAL A 121 -19.71 -26.27 -5.07
N VAL A 122 -20.78 -26.40 -5.85
CA VAL A 122 -22.08 -26.87 -5.35
C VAL A 122 -21.96 -28.38 -5.19
N PRO A 123 -22.01 -28.94 -3.96
CA PRO A 123 -22.02 -30.38 -3.78
C PRO A 123 -23.30 -30.97 -4.41
N PRO A 124 -23.22 -32.17 -5.04
CA PRO A 124 -24.41 -32.83 -5.57
C PRO A 124 -25.36 -33.20 -4.42
N LEU A 125 -26.67 -33.06 -4.68
CA LEU A 125 -27.78 -33.42 -3.80
C LEU A 125 -27.74 -34.90 -3.40
#